data_AF-A0A4Y7II72-F1
#
_entry.id   AF-A0A4Y7II72-F1
#
_cell.length_a   1.000
_cell.length_b   1.000
_cell.length_c   1.000
_cell.angle_alpha   90.00
_cell.angle_beta   90.00
_cell.angle_gamma   90.00
#
_symmetry.space_group_name_H-M   'P 1'
#
loop_
_entity.id
_entity.type
_entity.pdbx_description
1 polymer ?
#
loop_
_entity_poly.entity_id
_entity_poly.type
_entity_poly.pdbx_seq_one_letter_code
_entity_poly.pdbx_strand_id
1 'polypeptide(L)'
;MHDVQFWEGNADGKGDTRKEELYQACASLKVGPEQVKILDHPDLQDGFNHIWSQSLLAEIVKKEIASRAIDLLITFDCYGVSGHQNHRDVHHGIQTFLHETPQRSIEAWELWTGGYLVVLTTYQLLPKATNVLLDKWASTFRKLFVSFSSYTYVNVLKKINV
;
A
#
# COMPACT_ATOMS: atom_id res chain seq x y z
N MET A 1 2.36 -16.36 2.41
CA MET A 1 1.50 -15.61 3.35
C MET A 1 1.44 -14.16 2.85
N HIS A 2 0.39 -13.41 3.16
CA HIS A 2 0.22 -12.03 2.68
C HIS A 2 -0.14 -11.13 3.86
N ASP A 3 0.82 -10.38 4.36
CA ASP A 3 0.60 -9.45 5.46
C ASP A 3 0.22 -8.08 4.91
N VAL A 4 -0.74 -7.41 5.54
CA VAL A 4 -1.23 -6.11 5.09
C VAL A 4 -1.19 -5.12 6.25
N GLN A 5 -0.46 -4.02 6.06
CA GLN A 5 -0.25 -3.01 7.10
C GLN A 5 -0.98 -1.71 6.75
N PHE A 6 -1.67 -1.15 7.74
CA PHE A 6 -2.45 0.08 7.61
C PHE A 6 -2.19 1.03 8.79
N TRP A 7 -2.50 2.29 8.55
CA TRP A 7 -2.55 3.34 9.58
C TRP A 7 -4.00 3.58 9.97
N GLU A 8 -4.25 3.94 11.23
CA GLU A 8 -5.61 3.94 11.80
C GLU A 8 -6.61 4.86 11.07
N GLY A 9 -6.14 5.90 10.39
CA GLY A 9 -7.01 6.77 9.60
C GLY A 9 -7.95 7.62 10.48
N ASN A 10 -7.49 8.07 11.65
CA ASN A 10 -8.33 8.65 12.70
C ASN A 10 -8.52 10.18 12.58
N ALA A 11 -8.16 10.83 11.47
CA ALA A 11 -8.22 12.29 11.32
C ALA A 11 -9.61 12.90 11.63
N ASP A 12 -10.69 12.16 11.32
CA ASP A 12 -12.08 12.58 11.54
C ASP A 12 -12.70 12.04 12.86
N GLY A 13 -11.90 11.44 13.75
CA GLY A 13 -12.39 10.72 14.94
C GLY A 13 -13.11 9.41 14.62
N LYS A 14 -12.82 8.79 13.47
CA LYS A 14 -13.49 7.59 12.94
C LYS A 14 -12.60 6.34 12.89
N GLY A 15 -11.45 6.36 13.56
CA GLY A 15 -10.44 5.29 13.51
C GLY A 15 -11.01 3.90 13.80
N ASP A 16 -11.83 3.75 14.85
CA ASP A 16 -12.43 2.45 15.20
C ASP A 16 -13.45 1.95 14.16
N THR A 17 -14.19 2.85 13.51
CA THR A 17 -15.09 2.47 12.41
C THR A 17 -14.29 2.03 11.18
N ARG A 18 -13.27 2.79 10.79
CA ARG A 18 -12.37 2.48 9.65
C ARG A 18 -11.59 1.18 9.88
N LYS A 19 -11.19 0.91 11.12
CA LYS A 19 -10.57 -0.35 11.59
C LYS A 19 -11.48 -1.55 11.37
N GLU A 20 -12.75 -1.46 11.74
CA GLU A 20 -13.74 -2.53 11.49
C GLU A 20 -14.02 -2.71 9.99
N GLU A 21 -14.28 -1.62 9.26
CA GLU A 21 -14.50 -1.64 7.81
C GLU A 21 -13.33 -2.33 7.07
N LEU A 22 -12.09 -2.03 7.49
CA LEU A 22 -10.88 -2.64 6.97
C LEU A 22 -10.81 -4.15 7.24
N TYR A 23 -11.11 -4.62 8.46
CA TYR A 23 -11.15 -6.05 8.74
C TYR A 23 -12.20 -6.77 7.90
N GLN A 24 -13.39 -6.19 7.73
CA GLN A 24 -14.44 -6.76 6.87
C GLN A 24 -14.01 -6.83 5.40
N ALA A 25 -13.33 -5.80 4.89
CA ALA A 25 -12.80 -5.81 3.54
C ALA A 25 -11.69 -6.86 3.36
N CYS A 26 -10.74 -6.98 4.29
CA CYS A 26 -9.72 -8.02 4.30
C CYS A 26 -10.32 -9.44 4.35
N ALA A 27 -11.34 -9.65 5.18
CA ALA A 27 -12.09 -10.90 5.24
C ALA A 27 -12.77 -11.25 3.91
N SER A 28 -13.37 -10.27 3.22
CA SER A 28 -13.95 -10.46 1.87
C SER A 28 -12.92 -10.93 0.82
N LEU A 29 -11.65 -10.60 1.04
CA LEU A 29 -10.51 -11.00 0.20
C LEU A 29 -9.79 -12.26 0.71
N LYS A 30 -10.31 -12.90 1.77
CA LYS A 30 -9.75 -14.09 2.43
C LYS A 30 -8.36 -13.87 3.05
N VAL A 31 -8.10 -12.65 3.52
CA VAL A 31 -6.94 -12.33 4.37
C VAL A 31 -7.37 -12.55 5.82
N GLY A 32 -6.65 -13.39 6.56
CA GLY A 32 -6.93 -13.64 7.98
C GLY A 32 -6.61 -12.42 8.85
N PRO A 33 -7.34 -12.19 9.96
CA PRO A 33 -7.09 -11.03 10.84
C PRO A 33 -5.68 -11.02 11.43
N GLU A 34 -5.04 -12.18 11.63
CA GLU A 34 -3.64 -12.31 12.08
C GLU A 34 -2.61 -11.77 11.07
N GLN A 35 -3.01 -11.68 9.80
CA GLN A 35 -2.23 -11.12 8.70
C GLN A 35 -2.48 -9.61 8.50
N VAL A 36 -3.47 -9.04 9.18
CA VAL A 36 -3.77 -7.60 9.12
C VAL A 36 -3.13 -6.92 10.33
N LYS A 37 -2.28 -5.92 10.08
CA LYS A 37 -1.71 -5.08 11.13
C LYS A 37 -2.13 -3.64 10.95
N ILE A 38 -2.94 -3.16 11.87
CA ILE A 38 -3.22 -1.73 12.01
C ILE A 38 -2.19 -1.19 12.99
N LEU A 39 -1.49 -0.14 12.57
CA LEU A 39 -0.50 0.53 13.39
C LEU A 39 -1.06 1.89 13.81
N ASP A 40 -1.19 2.05 15.13
CA ASP A 40 -1.38 3.33 15.80
C ASP A 40 -0.04 3.70 16.45
N HIS A 41 0.46 4.90 16.15
CA HIS A 41 1.73 5.41 16.66
C HIS A 41 1.60 6.92 16.82
N PRO A 42 1.99 7.52 17.96
CA PRO A 42 1.74 8.94 18.24
C PRO A 42 2.39 9.90 17.24
N ASP A 43 3.54 9.52 16.67
CA ASP A 43 4.24 10.32 15.66
C ASP A 43 3.78 10.08 14.20
N LEU A 44 2.84 9.16 13.97
CA LEU A 44 2.37 8.74 12.64
C LEU A 44 0.83 8.83 12.56
N GLN A 45 0.30 9.93 13.09
CA GLN A 45 -1.13 10.21 13.12
C GLN A 45 -1.63 10.75 11.77
N ASP A 46 -2.86 10.40 11.43
CA ASP A 46 -3.47 10.69 10.14
C ASP A 46 -3.84 12.18 9.98
N GLY A 47 -3.44 12.79 8.86
CA GLY A 47 -3.93 14.10 8.42
C GLY A 47 -2.97 14.82 7.48
N PHE A 48 -3.32 16.03 7.05
CA PHE A 48 -2.45 16.87 6.19
C PHE A 48 -1.45 17.73 6.98
N ASN A 49 -1.60 17.83 8.30
CA ASN A 49 -0.86 18.78 9.14
C ASN A 49 0.45 18.22 9.72
N HIS A 50 0.76 16.95 9.45
CA HIS A 50 1.92 16.25 10.00
C HIS A 50 2.71 15.61 8.86
N ILE A 51 4.03 15.73 8.92
CA ILE A 51 4.96 15.01 8.04
C ILE A 51 5.49 13.84 8.85
N TRP A 52 5.31 12.62 8.35
CA TRP A 52 5.76 11.43 9.04
C TRP A 52 7.27 11.22 8.86
N SER A 53 7.95 10.81 9.93
CA SER A 53 9.40 10.60 9.90
C SER A 53 9.78 9.40 9.03
N GLN A 54 10.54 9.66 7.97
CA GLN A 54 11.01 8.64 7.01
C GLN A 54 11.87 7.57 7.70
N SER A 55 12.72 7.95 8.66
CA SER A 55 13.56 7.00 9.41
C SER A 55 12.75 6.14 10.39
N LEU A 56 11.71 6.72 11.01
CA LEU A 56 10.78 5.96 11.86
C LEU A 56 9.99 4.94 11.03
N LEU A 57 9.48 5.36 9.86
CA LEU A 57 8.81 4.47 8.91
C LEU A 57 9.74 3.36 8.42
N ALA A 58 10.99 3.69 8.09
CA ALA A 58 11.99 2.71 7.65
C ALA A 58 12.27 1.65 8.75
N GLU A 59 12.50 2.06 9.99
CA GLU A 59 12.73 1.15 11.12
C GLU A 59 11.51 0.28 11.46
N ILE A 60 10.30 0.84 11.40
CA ILE A 60 9.05 0.09 11.56
C ILE A 60 8.94 -1.00 10.47
N VAL A 61 9.12 -0.63 9.21
CA VAL A 61 9.00 -1.55 8.07
C VAL A 61 10.07 -2.65 8.13
N LYS A 62 11.32 -2.29 8.43
CA LYS A 62 12.45 -3.19 8.67
C LYS A 62 12.13 -4.23 9.75
N LYS A 63 11.49 -3.82 10.84
CA LYS A 63 11.05 -4.70 11.95
C LYS A 63 9.91 -5.62 11.54
N GLU A 64 8.91 -5.15 10.80
CA GLU A 64 7.83 -6.02 10.30
C GLU A 64 8.35 -7.05 9.29
N ILE A 65 9.16 -6.60 8.32
CA ILE A 65 9.80 -7.45 7.31
C ILE A 65 10.69 -8.52 7.97
N ALA A 66 11.43 -8.17 9.03
CA ALA A 66 12.21 -9.14 9.80
C ALA A 66 11.34 -10.14 10.59
N SER A 67 10.29 -9.67 11.27
CA SER A 67 9.48 -10.52 12.16
C SER A 67 8.49 -11.43 11.43
N ARG A 68 8.04 -11.06 10.23
CA ARG A 68 7.07 -11.82 9.42
C ARG A 68 7.70 -12.56 8.22
N ALA A 69 9.01 -12.44 8.02
CA ALA A 69 9.72 -12.97 6.84
C ALA A 69 9.05 -12.55 5.52
N ILE A 70 8.82 -11.24 5.37
CA ILE A 70 8.25 -10.66 4.14
C ILE A 70 9.37 -10.52 3.11
N ASP A 71 9.14 -11.03 1.91
CA ASP A 71 10.07 -10.93 0.76
C ASP A 71 9.56 -10.02 -0.37
N LEU A 72 8.27 -9.63 -0.32
CA LEU A 72 7.61 -8.78 -1.31
C LEU A 72 6.89 -7.62 -0.62
N LEU A 73 7.19 -6.39 -1.04
CA LEU A 73 6.58 -5.15 -0.55
C LEU A 73 5.83 -4.44 -1.68
N ILE A 74 4.61 -3.95 -1.38
CA ILE A 74 3.83 -3.09 -2.27
C ILE A 74 3.51 -1.80 -1.50
N THR A 75 3.76 -0.64 -2.11
CA THR A 75 3.58 0.68 -1.51
C THR A 75 3.01 1.70 -2.52
N PHE A 76 2.75 2.92 -2.08
CA PHE A 76 2.40 4.04 -2.96
C PHE A 76 3.63 4.57 -3.72
N ASP A 77 3.41 5.28 -4.82
CA ASP A 77 4.45 6.07 -5.49
C ASP A 77 4.67 7.44 -4.82
N CYS A 78 5.62 8.21 -5.34
CA CYS A 78 5.99 9.53 -4.81
C CYS A 78 4.88 10.60 -4.90
N TYR A 79 3.81 10.35 -5.67
CA TYR A 79 2.62 11.21 -5.69
C TYR A 79 1.62 10.84 -4.59
N GLY A 80 1.61 9.58 -4.14
CA GLY A 80 0.71 9.14 -3.07
C GLY A 80 -0.74 8.98 -3.52
N VAL A 81 -0.97 8.59 -4.79
CA VAL A 81 -2.27 8.38 -5.46
C VAL A 81 -3.16 9.62 -5.60
N SER A 82 -3.46 10.32 -4.51
CA SER A 82 -4.30 11.53 -4.46
C SER A 82 -3.54 12.79 -4.03
N GLY A 83 -2.21 12.71 -3.88
CA GLY A 83 -1.40 13.79 -3.31
C GLY A 83 -1.33 13.79 -1.77
N HIS A 84 -1.97 12.82 -1.08
CA HIS A 84 -2.05 12.82 0.38
C HIS A 84 -0.67 12.68 1.04
N GLN A 85 -0.39 13.51 2.07
CA GLN A 85 0.93 13.60 2.68
C GLN A 85 1.42 12.26 3.25
N ASN A 86 0.61 11.59 4.08
CA ASN A 86 0.91 10.26 4.62
C ASN A 86 1.37 9.24 3.55
N HIS A 87 0.71 9.21 2.38
CA HIS A 87 1.04 8.24 1.33
C HIS A 87 2.45 8.52 0.74
N ARG A 88 2.78 9.80 0.58
CA ARG A 88 4.09 10.26 0.10
C ARG A 88 5.18 10.00 1.14
N ASP A 89 4.89 10.21 2.42
CA ASP A 89 5.84 9.92 3.49
C ASP A 89 6.10 8.41 3.64
N VAL A 90 5.05 7.57 3.52
CA VAL A 90 5.20 6.11 3.42
C VAL A 90 6.08 5.73 2.23
N HIS A 91 5.85 6.29 1.04
CA HIS A 91 6.71 6.05 -0.12
C HIS A 91 8.19 6.37 0.18
N HIS A 92 8.47 7.55 0.74
CA HIS A 92 9.84 7.95 1.05
C HIS A 92 10.47 7.10 2.18
N GLY A 93 9.72 6.73 3.21
CA GLY A 93 10.19 5.80 4.25
C GLY A 93 10.55 4.41 3.69
N ILE A 94 9.82 3.93 2.68
CA ILE A 94 10.20 2.72 1.94
C ILE A 94 11.51 2.92 1.17
N GLN A 95 11.68 4.04 0.47
CA GLN A 95 12.95 4.34 -0.22
C GLN A 95 14.13 4.36 0.75
N THR A 96 13.99 5.03 1.91
CA THR A 96 15.00 5.04 2.98
C THR A 96 15.35 3.63 3.42
N PHE A 97 14.36 2.79 3.75
CA PHE A 97 14.58 1.40 4.14
C PHE A 97 15.35 0.58 3.09
N LEU A 98 15.00 0.71 1.81
CA LEU A 98 15.65 -0.03 0.73
C LEU A 98 17.10 0.43 0.51
N HIS A 99 17.37 1.75 0.56
CA HIS A 99 18.73 2.29 0.50
C HIS A 99 19.60 1.86 1.69
N GLU A 100 19.02 1.72 2.89
CA GLU A 100 19.73 1.24 4.09
C GLU A 100 19.94 -0.28 4.11
N THR A 101 19.19 -1.04 3.30
CA THR A 101 19.20 -2.52 3.33
C THR A 101 19.52 -3.18 1.98
N PRO A 102 20.59 -2.77 1.26
CA PRO A 102 20.85 -3.21 -0.13
C PRO A 102 21.23 -4.69 -0.28
N GLN A 103 21.54 -5.39 0.81
CA GLN A 103 21.90 -6.81 0.81
C GLN A 103 20.71 -7.76 1.00
N ARG A 104 19.51 -7.25 1.33
CA ARG A 104 18.33 -8.09 1.57
C ARG A 104 17.53 -8.22 0.28
N SER A 105 17.17 -9.45 -0.08
CA SER A 105 16.39 -9.76 -1.28
C SER A 105 14.90 -9.43 -1.11
N ILE A 106 14.57 -8.17 -0.82
CA ILE A 106 13.20 -7.66 -0.83
C ILE A 106 12.85 -7.19 -2.23
N GLU A 107 11.81 -7.77 -2.81
CA GLU A 107 11.23 -7.22 -4.03
C GLU A 107 10.23 -6.11 -3.67
N ALA A 108 10.43 -4.90 -4.19
CA ALA A 108 9.58 -3.75 -3.87
C ALA A 108 8.90 -3.17 -5.12
N TRP A 109 7.61 -2.90 -5.02
CA TRP A 109 6.78 -2.33 -6.09
C TRP A 109 5.98 -1.13 -5.58
N GLU A 110 5.89 -0.09 -6.41
CA GLU A 110 5.04 1.08 -6.19
C GLU A 110 3.78 1.01 -7.07
N LEU A 111 2.67 1.48 -6.52
CA LEU A 111 1.42 1.75 -7.24
C LEU A 111 1.60 3.08 -7.98
N TRP A 112 1.90 3.00 -9.28
CA TRP A 112 2.21 4.18 -10.08
C TRP A 112 0.95 4.99 -10.41
N THR A 113 0.99 6.29 -10.10
CA THR A 113 -0.06 7.26 -10.40
C THR A 113 0.10 7.78 -11.82
N GLY A 114 -0.69 7.23 -12.75
CA GLY A 114 -0.75 7.68 -14.14
C GLY A 114 -1.60 8.94 -14.35
N GLY A 115 -1.06 9.90 -15.10
CA GLY A 115 -1.75 11.16 -15.43
C GLY A 115 -3.02 10.98 -16.28
N TYR A 116 -4.04 11.77 -15.94
CA TYR A 116 -5.35 11.99 -16.58
C TYR A 116 -5.61 11.42 -17.99
N LEU A 117 -6.57 10.47 -18.11
CA LEU A 117 -7.55 10.15 -19.19
C LEU A 117 -7.95 8.65 -19.12
N VAL A 118 -9.13 8.11 -19.48
CA VAL A 118 -10.48 8.57 -19.90
C VAL A 118 -11.53 7.66 -19.19
N VAL A 119 -12.74 8.16 -18.89
CA VAL A 119 -13.91 7.30 -18.53
C VAL A 119 -14.35 6.46 -19.75
N LEU A 120 -14.31 5.12 -19.61
CA LEU A 120 -14.87 4.12 -20.54
C LEU A 120 -14.27 4.03 -21.97
N THR A 121 -13.19 3.26 -22.14
CA THR A 121 -12.99 2.45 -23.35
C THR A 121 -12.40 1.07 -23.04
N THR A 122 -13.26 0.05 -23.10
CA THR A 122 -13.00 -1.35 -23.51
C THR A 122 -11.75 -2.12 -23.02
N TYR A 123 -12.03 -3.23 -22.31
CA TYR A 123 -11.23 -4.46 -22.38
C TYR A 123 -10.84 -4.80 -23.83
N GLN A 124 -9.56 -4.71 -24.23
CA GLN A 124 -9.06 -5.42 -25.43
C GLN A 124 -7.55 -5.54 -25.65
N LEU A 125 -6.66 -4.83 -24.92
CA LEU A 125 -5.24 -4.69 -25.31
C LEU A 125 -4.20 -5.19 -24.27
N LEU A 126 -4.47 -6.27 -23.55
CA LEU A 126 -3.43 -7.02 -22.81
C LEU A 126 -3.29 -8.45 -23.36
N PRO A 127 -2.09 -8.89 -23.78
CA PRO A 127 -1.83 -10.28 -24.15
C PRO A 127 -2.06 -11.23 -22.97
N LYS A 128 -2.86 -12.29 -23.18
CA LYS A 128 -3.32 -13.24 -22.13
C LYS A 128 -2.23 -14.15 -21.51
N ALA A 129 -0.95 -13.79 -21.62
CA ALA A 129 0.17 -14.72 -21.48
C ALA A 129 1.04 -14.55 -20.22
N THR A 130 0.89 -13.48 -19.44
CA THR A 130 1.76 -13.20 -18.28
C THR A 130 1.03 -13.32 -16.94
N ASN A 131 1.10 -14.51 -16.35
CA ASN A 131 0.82 -14.82 -14.94
C ASN A 131 -0.59 -14.52 -14.39
N VAL A 132 -1.46 -15.54 -14.49
CA VAL A 132 -2.77 -15.66 -13.81
C VAL A 132 -2.72 -15.37 -12.29
N LEU A 133 -1.56 -15.56 -11.64
CA LEU A 133 -1.36 -15.20 -10.25
C LEU A 133 -1.31 -13.68 -10.06
N LEU A 134 -0.55 -12.95 -10.88
CA LEU A 134 -0.48 -11.48 -10.84
C LEU A 134 -1.84 -10.86 -11.20
N ASP A 135 -2.57 -11.41 -12.18
CA ASP A 135 -3.93 -10.96 -12.51
C ASP A 135 -4.90 -11.13 -11.33
N LYS A 136 -4.86 -12.26 -10.62
CA LYS A 136 -5.67 -12.48 -9.41
C LYS A 136 -5.29 -11.52 -8.29
N TRP A 137 -3.99 -11.31 -8.07
CA TRP A 137 -3.47 -10.36 -7.08
C TRP A 137 -3.86 -8.92 -7.37
N ALA A 138 -3.66 -8.44 -8.60
CA ALA A 138 -4.07 -7.11 -9.02
C ALA A 138 -5.59 -6.93 -8.91
N SER A 139 -6.39 -7.95 -9.26
CA SER A 139 -7.83 -7.99 -8.99
C SER A 139 -8.16 -7.84 -7.49
N THR A 140 -7.50 -8.59 -6.62
CA THR A 140 -7.72 -8.58 -5.16
C THR A 140 -7.33 -7.23 -4.56
N PHE A 141 -6.15 -6.71 -4.89
CA PHE A 141 -5.66 -5.42 -4.41
C PHE A 141 -6.52 -4.26 -4.93
N ARG A 142 -6.95 -4.33 -6.20
CA ARG A 142 -7.87 -3.35 -6.79
C ARG A 142 -9.24 -3.37 -6.12
N LYS A 143 -9.76 -4.52 -5.69
CA LYS A 143 -11.02 -4.60 -4.93
C LYS A 143 -10.91 -3.93 -3.56
N LEU A 144 -9.78 -4.11 -2.86
CA LEU A 144 -9.53 -3.42 -1.60
C LEU A 144 -9.53 -1.90 -1.80
N PHE A 145 -8.77 -1.43 -2.80
CA PHE A 145 -8.62 0.00 -3.05
C PHE A 145 -9.86 0.67 -3.64
N VAL A 146 -10.62 -0.01 -4.52
CA VAL A 146 -11.89 0.50 -5.07
C VAL A 146 -12.98 0.62 -4.01
N SER A 147 -12.92 -0.17 -2.92
CA SER A 147 -13.86 -0.04 -1.81
C SER A 147 -13.56 1.14 -0.88
N PHE A 148 -12.32 1.65 -0.84
CA PHE A 148 -11.89 2.70 0.10
C PHE A 148 -11.38 4.00 -0.53
N SER A 149 -11.12 4.01 -1.84
CA SER A 149 -10.66 5.20 -2.56
C SER A 149 -11.65 5.57 -3.66
N SER A 150 -12.26 6.75 -3.50
CA SER A 150 -13.15 7.39 -4.48
C SER A 150 -12.47 7.68 -5.84
N TYR A 151 -11.16 7.43 -5.96
CA TYR A 151 -10.34 7.75 -7.10
C TYR A 151 -9.89 6.48 -7.83
N THR A 152 -10.66 6.11 -8.86
CA THR A 152 -10.37 4.95 -9.71
C THR A 152 -9.24 5.27 -10.69
N TYR A 153 -8.00 5.16 -10.24
CA TYR A 153 -6.82 5.19 -11.11
C TYR A 153 -6.51 3.81 -11.69
N VAL A 154 -5.82 3.78 -12.83
CA VAL A 154 -5.25 2.55 -13.39
C VAL A 154 -3.99 2.24 -12.60
N ASN A 155 -4.13 1.47 -11.52
CA ASN A 155 -3.01 1.06 -10.67
C ASN A 155 -2.08 0.10 -11.44
N VAL A 156 -1.03 0.65 -12.06
CA VAL A 156 0.08 -0.12 -12.62
C VAL A 156 1.11 -0.33 -11.52
N LEU A 157 1.53 -1.58 -11.31
CA LEU A 157 2.67 -1.87 -10.43
C LEU A 157 3.96 -1.59 -11.20
N LYS A 158 4.82 -0.73 -10.64
CA LYS A 158 6.16 -0.42 -11.14
C LYS A 158 7.20 -0.90 -10.12
N LYS A 159 8.27 -1.55 -10.57
CA LYS A 159 9.33 -2.02 -9.68
C LYS A 159 10.14 -0.84 -9.18
N ILE A 160 10.39 -0.78 -7.88
CA ILE A 160 11.30 0.20 -7.28
C ILE A 160 12.72 -0.30 -7.52
N ASN A 161 13.51 0.46 -8.29
CA ASN A 161 14.93 0.23 -8.49
C ASN A 161 15.70 1.17 -7.56
N VAL A 162 16.70 0.63 -6.87
CA VAL A 162 17.47 1.28 -5.78
C VAL A 162 18.95 1.03 -6.02
#